data_AF-A0A0C3CPG0-F1
#
_entry.id   AF-A0A0C3CPG0-F1
#
_cell.length_a   1.000
_cell.length_b   1.000
_cell.length_c   1.000
_cell.angle_alpha   90.00
_cell.angle_beta   90.00
_cell.angle_gamma   90.00
#
_symmetry.space_group_name_H-M   'P 1'
#
loop_
_entity.id
_entity.type
_entity.pdbx_description
1 polymer ?
#
loop_
_entity_poly.entity_id
_entity_poly.type
_entity_poly.pdbx_seq_one_letter_code
_entity_poly.pdbx_strand_id
1 'polypeptide(L)'
;VRCLAQLDHHQLCQHVATVEAFPFPVEKDEPCWRLIQEGAIKGAGLENILNEVEGNQCLTERLLNYVWRAATQVQGELITKARMVVPTAYGLQGDLMRGNGLFDVLKWLIQQGKLIHSGIDTKVMTCDESKPWKHLIFTQLIKMQWWGPKGEGR
;
A
#
# COMPACT_ATOMS: atom_id res chain seq x y z
N VAL A 1 -15.11 21.98 0.72
CA VAL A 1 -14.14 21.08 1.39
C VAL A 1 -14.43 19.60 1.18
N ARG A 2 -15.66 19.10 1.41
CA ARG A 2 -15.97 17.66 1.29
C ARG A 2 -15.72 17.06 -0.10
N CYS A 3 -16.04 17.78 -1.18
CA CYS A 3 -15.82 17.29 -2.55
C CYS A 3 -14.33 17.18 -2.90
N LEU A 4 -13.51 18.16 -2.51
CA LEU A 4 -12.04 18.10 -2.60
C LEU A 4 -11.55 16.83 -1.88
N ALA A 5 -11.88 16.73 -0.59
CA ALA A 5 -11.51 15.61 0.26
C ALA A 5 -11.82 14.23 -0.37
N GLN A 6 -12.98 14.06 -1.01
CA GLN A 6 -13.37 12.81 -1.66
C GLN A 6 -12.57 12.51 -2.94
N LEU A 7 -12.40 13.50 -3.82
CA LEU A 7 -11.62 13.35 -5.04
C LEU A 7 -10.16 13.05 -4.73
N ASP A 8 -9.60 13.78 -3.79
CA ASP A 8 -8.18 13.71 -3.44
C ASP A 8 -7.85 12.45 -2.63
N HIS A 9 -8.80 11.98 -1.80
CA HIS A 9 -8.72 10.66 -1.17
C HIS A 9 -8.58 9.56 -2.23
N HIS A 10 -9.37 9.59 -3.31
CA HIS A 10 -9.27 8.59 -4.37
C HIS A 10 -7.93 8.69 -5.12
N GLN A 11 -7.48 9.90 -5.44
CA GLN A 11 -6.20 10.12 -6.11
C GLN A 11 -5.02 9.68 -5.27
N LEU A 12 -5.02 9.95 -3.96
CA LEU A 12 -3.96 9.47 -3.07
C LEU A 12 -3.96 7.94 -2.96
N CYS A 13 -5.13 7.30 -2.86
CA CYS A 13 -5.22 5.83 -2.92
C CYS A 13 -4.59 5.26 -4.19
N GLN A 14 -4.87 5.87 -5.35
CA GLN A 14 -4.29 5.46 -6.63
C GLN A 14 -2.76 5.71 -6.67
N HIS A 15 -2.32 6.88 -6.22
CA HIS A 15 -0.90 7.24 -6.16
C HIS A 15 -0.13 6.25 -5.29
N VAL A 16 -0.65 5.93 -4.10
CA VAL A 16 -0.03 4.96 -3.21
C VAL A 16 0.01 3.58 -3.85
N ALA A 17 -1.07 3.15 -4.50
CA ALA A 17 -1.09 1.84 -5.14
C ALA A 17 -0.15 1.69 -6.35
N THR A 18 0.29 2.79 -6.98
CA THR A 18 0.97 2.74 -8.30
C THR A 18 2.34 3.40 -8.35
N VAL A 19 2.61 4.39 -7.51
CA VAL A 19 3.84 5.20 -7.52
C VAL A 19 4.62 4.98 -6.23
N GLU A 20 4.00 5.25 -5.08
CA GLU A 20 4.68 5.20 -3.79
C GLU A 20 3.84 4.45 -2.76
N ALA A 21 4.07 3.13 -2.63
CA ALA A 21 3.25 2.27 -1.76
C ALA A 21 3.36 2.60 -0.25
N PHE A 22 4.46 3.23 0.17
CA PHE A 22 4.74 3.52 1.57
C PHE A 22 5.40 4.89 1.76
N PRO A 23 4.69 6.00 1.48
CA PRO A 23 5.22 7.33 1.72
C PRO A 23 5.48 7.55 3.21
N PHE A 24 6.54 8.27 3.52
CA PHE A 24 6.88 8.58 4.91
C PHE A 24 5.90 9.61 5.49
N PRO A 25 5.40 9.42 6.73
CA PRO A 25 4.46 10.37 7.35
C PRO A 25 5.01 11.79 7.52
N VAL A 26 6.34 11.93 7.63
CA VAL A 26 7.00 13.24 7.76
C VAL A 26 6.92 14.06 6.48
N GLU A 27 6.67 13.39 5.36
CA GLU A 27 6.54 13.99 4.03
C GLU A 27 5.06 14.10 3.63
N LYS A 28 4.09 13.95 4.55
CA LYS A 28 2.67 13.84 4.17
C LYS A 28 2.10 15.10 3.51
N ASP A 29 2.51 16.28 3.93
CA ASP A 29 1.80 17.52 3.64
C ASP A 29 1.96 17.95 2.18
N GLU A 30 3.19 17.94 1.66
CA GLU A 30 3.48 18.31 0.27
C GLU A 30 2.77 17.41 -0.79
N PRO A 31 2.86 16.08 -0.76
CA PRO A 31 2.19 15.21 -1.71
C PRO A 31 0.67 15.26 -1.56
N CYS A 32 0.14 15.36 -0.32
CA CYS A 32 -1.30 15.55 -0.14
C CYS A 32 -1.75 16.88 -0.76
N TRP A 33 -1.03 17.97 -0.53
CA TRP A 33 -1.38 19.28 -1.07
C TRP A 33 -1.32 19.31 -2.60
N ARG A 34 -0.27 18.72 -3.18
CA ARG A 34 -0.12 18.58 -4.63
C ARG A 34 -1.31 17.85 -5.26
N LEU A 35 -1.72 16.72 -4.67
CA LEU A 35 -2.87 15.95 -5.14
C LEU A 35 -4.18 16.74 -4.98
N ILE A 36 -4.33 17.50 -3.89
CA ILE A 36 -5.48 18.39 -3.68
C ILE A 36 -5.57 19.47 -4.78
N GLN A 37 -4.44 20.08 -5.13
CA GLN A 37 -4.38 21.07 -6.22
C GLN A 37 -4.74 20.43 -7.57
N GLU A 38 -4.17 19.27 -7.87
CA GLU A 38 -4.48 18.54 -9.11
C GLU A 38 -5.95 18.11 -9.20
N GLY A 39 -6.54 17.67 -8.09
CA GLY A 39 -7.96 17.31 -8.01
C GLY A 39 -8.88 18.51 -8.15
N ALA A 40 -8.52 19.64 -7.53
CA ALA A 40 -9.26 20.89 -7.65
C ALA A 40 -9.30 21.41 -9.09
N ILE A 41 -8.17 21.39 -9.81
CA ILE A 41 -8.09 21.83 -11.22
C ILE A 41 -9.00 20.98 -12.12
N LYS A 42 -9.10 19.67 -11.86
CA LYS A 42 -9.94 18.75 -12.64
C LYS A 42 -11.44 18.89 -12.30
N GLY A 43 -11.78 19.48 -11.16
CA GLY A 43 -13.16 19.60 -10.69
C GLY A 43 -13.75 20.99 -10.93
N ALA A 44 -14.77 21.07 -11.80
CA ALA A 44 -15.45 22.32 -12.10
C ALA A 44 -15.97 23.01 -10.82
N GLY A 45 -15.51 24.24 -10.57
CA GLY A 45 -15.95 25.07 -9.43
C GLY A 45 -15.27 24.76 -8.09
N LEU A 46 -14.26 23.88 -8.05
CA LEU A 46 -13.52 23.59 -6.81
C LEU A 46 -12.42 24.61 -6.50
N GLU A 47 -11.98 25.43 -7.46
CA GLU A 47 -10.96 26.46 -7.27
C GLU A 47 -11.31 27.46 -6.17
N ASN A 48 -12.56 27.93 -6.14
CA ASN A 48 -13.02 28.85 -5.09
C ASN A 48 -12.93 28.22 -3.69
N ILE A 49 -13.22 26.92 -3.59
CA ILE A 49 -13.14 26.17 -2.34
C ILE A 49 -11.67 25.94 -1.95
N LEU A 50 -10.79 25.70 -2.92
CA LEU A 50 -9.36 25.56 -2.67
C LEU A 50 -8.77 26.87 -2.11
N ASN A 51 -9.10 28.00 -2.72
CA ASN A 51 -8.67 29.33 -2.24
C ASN A 51 -9.16 29.63 -0.82
N GLU A 52 -10.40 29.25 -0.49
CA GLU A 52 -10.95 29.38 0.87
C GLU A 52 -10.18 28.51 1.89
N VAL A 53 -9.84 27.28 1.51
CA VAL A 53 -9.06 26.37 2.36
C VAL A 53 -7.64 26.90 2.55
N GLU A 54 -6.97 27.34 1.49
CA GLU A 54 -5.60 27.84 1.53
C GLU A 54 -5.46 29.07 2.46
N GLY A 55 -6.46 29.95 2.48
CA GLY A 55 -6.51 31.08 3.41
C GLY A 55 -6.79 30.71 4.88
N ASN A 56 -7.07 29.43 5.18
CA ASN A 56 -7.44 28.96 6.51
C ASN A 56 -6.62 27.73 6.93
N GLN A 57 -5.58 27.97 7.73
CA GLN A 57 -4.66 26.95 8.20
C GLN A 57 -5.35 25.75 8.87
N CYS A 58 -6.43 25.98 9.64
CA CYS A 58 -7.17 24.91 10.30
C CYS A 58 -7.91 24.02 9.28
N LEU A 59 -8.49 24.61 8.23
CA LEU A 59 -9.11 23.85 7.16
C LEU A 59 -8.08 23.08 6.33
N THR A 60 -6.93 23.70 6.04
CA THR A 60 -5.81 23.05 5.33
C THR A 60 -5.33 21.82 6.09
N GLU A 61 -5.00 21.97 7.38
CA GLU A 61 -4.52 20.85 8.19
C GLU A 61 -5.55 19.72 8.27
N ARG A 62 -6.83 20.07 8.46
CA ARG A 62 -7.92 19.09 8.50
C ARG A 62 -8.10 18.36 7.16
N LEU A 63 -7.95 19.06 6.04
CA LEU A 63 -8.05 18.47 4.71
C LEU A 63 -6.85 17.54 4.44
N LEU A 64 -5.63 17.98 4.74
CA LEU A 64 -4.41 17.17 4.62
C LEU A 64 -4.52 15.89 5.45
N ASN A 65 -4.95 16.01 6.71
CA ASN A 65 -5.15 14.85 7.59
C ASN A 65 -6.23 13.90 7.07
N TYR A 66 -7.31 14.42 6.47
CA TYR A 66 -8.34 13.57 5.86
C TYR A 66 -7.81 12.82 4.65
N VAL A 67 -7.14 13.53 3.73
CA VAL A 67 -6.58 12.93 2.51
C VAL A 67 -5.53 11.90 2.90
N TRP A 68 -4.62 12.21 3.82
CA TRP A 68 -3.60 11.28 4.31
C TRP A 68 -4.15 9.97 4.89
N ARG A 69 -5.34 9.99 5.51
CA ARG A 69 -5.98 8.76 6.00
C ARG A 69 -6.20 7.74 4.88
N ALA A 70 -6.36 8.17 3.63
CA ALA A 70 -6.44 7.31 2.46
C ALA A 70 -5.20 6.41 2.33
N ALA A 71 -4.00 6.99 2.44
CA ALA A 71 -2.74 6.25 2.41
C ALA A 71 -2.67 5.23 3.55
N THR A 72 -3.00 5.65 4.77
CA THR A 72 -2.97 4.75 5.94
C THR A 72 -3.97 3.60 5.83
N GLN A 73 -5.12 3.84 5.20
CA GLN A 73 -6.14 2.82 4.98
C GLN A 73 -5.66 1.76 3.98
N VAL A 74 -5.13 2.19 2.83
CA VAL A 74 -4.58 1.27 1.81
C VAL A 74 -3.43 0.45 2.40
N GLN A 75 -2.53 1.09 3.14
CA GLN A 75 -1.41 0.41 3.80
C GLN A 75 -1.88 -0.60 4.85
N GLY A 76 -2.82 -0.22 5.71
CA GLY A 76 -3.38 -1.11 6.72
C GLY A 76 -4.03 -2.35 6.11
N GLU A 77 -4.77 -2.17 5.01
CA GLU A 77 -5.38 -3.28 4.27
C GLU A 77 -4.31 -4.19 3.65
N LEU A 78 -3.29 -3.63 3.01
CA LEU A 78 -2.18 -4.38 2.43
C LEU A 78 -1.40 -5.17 3.49
N ILE A 79 -1.05 -4.54 4.60
CA ILE A 79 -0.34 -5.18 5.72
C ILE A 79 -1.17 -6.33 6.29
N THR A 80 -2.47 -6.10 6.49
CA THR A 80 -3.38 -7.13 7.03
C THR A 80 -3.46 -8.33 6.08
N LYS A 81 -3.65 -8.09 4.78
CA LYS A 81 -3.67 -9.15 3.76
C LYS A 81 -2.33 -9.88 3.68
N ALA A 82 -1.21 -9.16 3.69
CA ALA A 82 0.12 -9.75 3.68
C ALA A 82 0.33 -10.67 4.90
N ARG A 83 -0.04 -10.22 6.11
CA ARG A 83 0.06 -11.02 7.34
C ARG A 83 -0.74 -12.32 7.28
N MET A 84 -1.90 -12.31 6.61
CA MET A 84 -2.72 -13.51 6.45
C MET A 84 -2.14 -14.53 5.47
N VAL A 85 -1.52 -14.06 4.38
CA VAL A 85 -1.20 -14.92 3.22
C VAL A 85 0.27 -15.30 3.16
N VAL A 86 1.17 -14.36 3.44
CA VAL A 86 2.62 -14.54 3.28
C VAL A 86 3.15 -15.71 4.11
N PRO A 87 2.82 -15.89 5.41
CA PRO A 87 3.40 -16.97 6.19
C PRO A 87 3.09 -18.36 5.61
N THR A 88 1.85 -18.59 5.19
CA THR A 88 1.44 -19.87 4.60
C THR A 88 2.01 -20.04 3.19
N ALA A 89 2.01 -18.98 2.38
CA ALA A 89 2.45 -19.03 0.98
C ALA A 89 3.95 -19.33 0.83
N TYR A 90 4.78 -18.96 1.82
CA TYR A 90 6.22 -19.23 1.82
C TYR A 90 6.66 -20.23 2.90
N GLY A 91 5.72 -20.89 3.58
CA GLY A 91 6.04 -21.86 4.64
C GLY A 91 6.81 -21.27 5.82
N LEU A 92 6.62 -19.97 6.13
CA LEU A 92 7.26 -19.26 7.24
C LEU A 92 6.55 -19.57 8.57
N GLN A 93 6.55 -20.85 8.95
CA GLN A 93 5.91 -21.34 10.17
C GLN A 93 6.84 -22.32 10.89
N GLY A 94 6.64 -22.49 12.21
CA GLY A 94 7.39 -23.44 13.02
C GLY A 94 8.82 -22.99 13.31
N ASP A 95 9.75 -23.96 13.42
CA ASP A 95 11.12 -23.73 13.88
C ASP A 95 11.96 -22.83 12.96
N LEU A 96 11.53 -22.61 11.71
CA LEU A 96 12.12 -21.62 10.79
C LEU A 96 12.11 -20.19 11.35
N MET A 97 11.19 -19.90 12.27
CA MET A 97 11.02 -18.59 12.90
C MET A 97 11.93 -18.38 14.12
N ARG A 98 12.78 -19.35 14.49
CA ARG A 98 13.70 -19.25 15.63
C ARG A 98 15.09 -18.82 15.18
N GLY A 99 15.76 -18.02 16.01
CA GLY A 99 17.14 -17.58 15.77
C GLY A 99 17.29 -16.79 14.46
N ASN A 100 18.41 -17.00 13.76
CA ASN A 100 18.72 -16.28 12.53
C ASN A 100 18.01 -16.83 11.26
N GLY A 101 17.30 -17.96 11.36
CA GLY A 101 16.69 -18.62 10.20
C GLY A 101 15.70 -17.75 9.43
N LEU A 102 14.89 -16.96 10.15
CA LEU A 102 13.98 -15.99 9.53
C LEU A 102 14.74 -14.92 8.72
N PHE A 103 15.84 -14.40 9.27
CA PHE A 103 16.64 -13.37 8.60
C PHE A 103 17.25 -13.91 7.32
N ASP A 104 17.81 -15.12 7.34
CA ASP A 104 18.41 -15.74 6.17
C ASP A 104 17.39 -16.03 5.07
N VAL A 105 16.19 -16.50 5.45
CA VAL A 105 15.09 -16.71 4.51
C VAL A 105 14.58 -15.40 3.92
N LEU A 106 14.42 -14.35 4.73
CA LEU A 106 14.02 -13.03 4.24
C LEU A 106 15.06 -12.42 3.31
N LYS A 107 16.35 -12.59 3.63
CA LYS A 107 17.46 -12.17 2.77
C LYS A 107 17.38 -12.87 1.42
N TRP A 108 17.20 -14.19 1.41
CA TRP A 108 17.08 -14.98 0.20
C TRP A 108 15.83 -14.59 -0.62
N LEU A 109 14.66 -14.46 0.01
CA LEU A 109 13.42 -14.08 -0.68
C LEU A 109 13.48 -12.66 -1.26
N ILE A 110 13.89 -11.68 -0.46
CA ILE A 110 13.78 -10.25 -0.78
C ILE A 110 15.04 -9.76 -1.47
N GLN A 111 16.19 -9.85 -0.80
CA GLN A 111 17.44 -9.25 -1.32
C GLN A 111 17.94 -9.99 -2.57
N GLN A 112 17.74 -11.29 -2.66
CA GLN A 112 18.12 -12.08 -3.84
C GLN A 112 16.97 -12.24 -4.84
N GLY A 113 15.82 -11.59 -4.62
CA GLY A 113 14.70 -11.55 -5.55
C GLY A 113 13.96 -12.88 -5.76
N LYS A 114 14.14 -13.87 -4.88
CA LYS A 114 13.55 -15.21 -5.04
C LYS A 114 12.03 -15.24 -4.86
N LEU A 115 11.48 -14.21 -4.23
CA LEU A 115 10.05 -14.04 -3.94
C LEU A 115 9.13 -14.12 -5.19
N ILE A 116 9.63 -13.80 -6.38
CA ILE A 116 8.82 -13.81 -7.60
C ILE A 116 8.68 -15.20 -8.24
N HIS A 117 9.51 -16.16 -7.85
CA HIS A 117 9.62 -17.46 -8.52
C HIS A 117 8.63 -18.49 -8.00
N SER A 118 8.24 -19.46 -8.81
CA SER A 118 7.39 -20.57 -8.39
C SER A 118 8.16 -21.65 -7.62
N GLY A 119 7.44 -22.52 -6.91
CA GLY A 119 8.05 -23.70 -6.26
C GLY A 119 9.05 -23.35 -5.16
N ILE A 120 8.81 -22.26 -4.43
CA ILE A 120 9.67 -21.83 -3.33
C ILE A 120 9.60 -22.86 -2.19
N ASP A 121 10.76 -23.38 -1.81
CA ASP A 121 10.96 -24.14 -0.58
C ASP A 121 11.95 -23.39 0.31
N THR A 122 11.44 -22.78 1.39
CA THR A 122 12.22 -22.00 2.35
C THR A 122 13.07 -22.84 3.29
N LYS A 123 12.83 -24.16 3.41
CA LYS A 123 13.64 -25.06 4.24
C LYS A 123 14.97 -25.38 3.58
N VAL A 124 14.97 -25.54 2.26
CA VAL A 124 16.18 -25.83 1.47
C VAL A 124 16.65 -24.65 0.62
N MET A 125 15.96 -23.50 0.68
CA MET A 125 16.25 -22.28 -0.09
C MET A 125 16.36 -22.52 -1.60
N THR A 126 15.34 -23.16 -2.18
CA THR A 126 15.26 -23.43 -3.62
C THR A 126 13.97 -22.89 -4.24
N CYS A 127 14.01 -22.60 -5.55
CA CYS A 127 12.85 -22.20 -6.33
C CYS A 127 13.03 -22.53 -7.82
N ASP A 128 11.95 -22.53 -8.59
CA ASP A 128 11.99 -22.65 -10.05
C ASP A 128 12.28 -21.28 -10.69
N GLU A 129 13.55 -21.06 -11.00
CA GLU A 129 14.01 -19.80 -11.59
C GLU A 129 13.57 -19.61 -13.05
N SER A 130 13.17 -20.69 -13.75
CA SER A 130 12.81 -20.64 -15.17
C SER A 130 11.50 -19.88 -15.45
N LYS A 131 10.71 -19.61 -14.41
CA LYS A 131 9.36 -19.02 -14.49
C LYS A 131 9.16 -17.92 -13.45
N PRO A 132 9.76 -16.73 -13.64
CA PRO A 132 9.48 -15.60 -12.78
C PRO A 132 8.00 -15.22 -12.84
N TRP A 133 7.48 -14.64 -11.75
CA TRP A 133 6.09 -14.21 -11.56
C TRP A 133 5.03 -15.32 -11.54
N LYS A 134 5.44 -16.59 -11.44
CA LYS A 134 4.50 -17.73 -11.35
C LYS A 134 4.22 -18.20 -9.92
N HIS A 135 4.68 -17.48 -8.91
CA HIS A 135 4.32 -17.80 -7.54
C HIS A 135 2.80 -17.67 -7.32
N LEU A 136 2.18 -18.66 -6.67
CA LEU A 136 0.72 -18.70 -6.48
C LEU A 136 0.20 -17.49 -5.69
N ILE A 137 1.06 -16.88 -4.87
CA ILE A 137 0.72 -15.70 -4.07
C ILE A 137 0.22 -14.53 -4.93
N PHE A 138 0.76 -14.31 -6.13
CA PHE A 138 0.31 -13.20 -6.98
C PHE A 138 -1.14 -13.38 -7.38
N THR A 139 -1.50 -14.62 -7.77
CA THR A 139 -2.88 -14.96 -8.09
C THR A 139 -3.77 -14.84 -6.87
N GLN A 140 -3.30 -15.27 -5.69
CA GLN A 140 -4.06 -15.15 -4.44
C GLN A 140 -4.27 -13.69 -4.02
N LEU A 141 -3.24 -12.84 -4.13
CA LEU A 141 -3.31 -11.41 -3.79
C LEU A 141 -4.24 -10.67 -4.76
N ILE A 142 -4.14 -10.91 -6.06
CA ILE A 142 -5.08 -10.36 -7.06
C ILE A 142 -6.50 -10.80 -6.73
N LYS A 143 -6.69 -12.08 -6.38
CA LYS A 143 -8.01 -12.59 -6.02
C LYS A 143 -8.57 -11.94 -4.75
N MET A 144 -7.77 -11.81 -3.71
CA MET A 144 -8.18 -11.14 -2.47
C MET A 144 -8.42 -9.64 -2.66
N GLN A 145 -7.75 -9.03 -3.65
CA GLN A 145 -8.01 -7.64 -3.98
C GLN A 145 -9.34 -7.45 -4.69
N TRP A 146 -9.76 -8.36 -5.56
CA TRP A 146 -11.02 -8.18 -6.31
C TRP A 146 -12.25 -8.86 -5.71
N TRP A 147 -12.06 -10.00 -5.03
CA TRP A 147 -13.14 -10.83 -4.51
C TRP A 147 -13.02 -11.11 -3.01
N GLY A 148 -11.97 -10.62 -2.34
CA GLY A 148 -11.81 -10.75 -0.90
C GLY A 148 -12.61 -9.71 -0.12
N PRO A 149 -12.84 -9.94 1.18
CA PRO A 149 -13.44 -8.94 2.06
C PRO A 149 -12.58 -7.66 2.03
N LYS A 150 -13.25 -6.55 1.77
CA LYS A 150 -12.62 -5.22 1.80
C LYS A 150 -12.53 -4.77 3.24
N GLY A 151 -11.42 -4.12 3.60
CA GLY A 151 -11.29 -3.51 4.92
C GLY A 151 -12.29 -2.38 5.04
N GLU A 152 -13.37 -2.59 5.80
CA GLU A 152 -14.12 -1.47 6.35
C GLU A 152 -13.22 -0.84 7.40
N GLY A 153 -12.62 0.31 7.05
CA GLY A 153 -11.88 1.11 8.01
C GLY A 153 -12.78 1.39 9.22
N ARG A 154 -12.46 0.77 10.35
CA ARG A 154 -13.04 1.12 11.65
C ARG A 154 -12.35 2.36 12.19
#